data_AF-A0A399RLH7-F1
#
_entry.id   AF-A0A399RLH7-F1
#
_cell.length_a   1.000
_cell.length_b   1.000
_cell.length_c   1.000
_cell.angle_alpha   90.00
_cell.angle_beta   90.00
_cell.angle_gamma   90.00
#
_symmetry.space_group_name_H-M   'P 1'
#
loop_
_entity.id
_entity.type
_entity.pdbx_description
1 polymer ?
#
loop_
_entity_poly.entity_id
_entity_poly.type
_entity_poly.pdbx_seq_one_letter_code
_entity_poly.pdbx_strand_id
1 'polypeptide(L)'
;MPKLLPVTTSFRRNERGNVAMIFALALIPMLIVAGFAIDAQLAFSKKDKIQYAVDSAVLAGARMMQSTSDQKAVTKHSRDYFAAIMSNENEDLTCDTLVIDFSAPEEITGNVTCYQPTTLMNLIGRTKVQINTTSVATYGTGRVDVSFVFDVSGSMNSWGRIYDLKEAAKAAAETLLPEPGSSSDGDVRIAMVAYNSMVNAGPYFEEVTGLKKNRWHSEDVTTTEWEKQEVEKEGWYRECDYVCTRYAGRSGNCKDWDYQCEWEYGTYTEEDWVQVETTKNERKKISSTCVYERGGDHAFDNAQPEQIDNKDRVSELGSGEYNAQSSSANTSAFLAASHLYWNKNRERWYDNGDGDCLNIEPFPLSHNATQIEKYIDNLYASGGTAGHQGVAWGWYLISEEWGDIFTGNGEPLSQSEPDVTKAMIVMTDGEFNSQFFGGQGNSTKQAKNLCDAIKEDDVIIYTVAFQAPQAGKDVLSYCASGPEFYFNAENGQELMESYNAIATSISDLRISF
;
A
#
# COMPACT_ATOMS: atom_id res chain seq x y z
N MET A 1 -103.27 -49.70 -41.13
CA MET A 1 -103.13 -50.58 -39.94
C MET A 1 -102.49 -51.89 -40.38
N PRO A 2 -101.76 -52.62 -39.53
CA PRO A 2 -101.16 -52.26 -38.23
C PRO A 2 -99.65 -51.92 -38.46
N LYS A 3 -98.66 -51.93 -37.54
CA LYS A 3 -98.56 -52.06 -36.07
C LYS A 3 -97.34 -51.22 -35.57
N LEU A 4 -96.97 -51.30 -34.30
CA LEU A 4 -95.78 -50.67 -33.68
C LEU A 4 -95.15 -51.63 -32.64
N LEU A 5 -93.95 -51.25 -32.13
CA LEU A 5 -93.21 -51.72 -30.93
C LEU A 5 -92.22 -52.89 -31.09
N PRO A 6 -91.15 -52.98 -30.25
CA PRO A 6 -90.30 -51.87 -29.76
C PRO A 6 -88.79 -52.20 -29.74
N VAL A 7 -87.91 -51.20 -29.86
CA VAL A 7 -86.44 -51.35 -29.70
C VAL A 7 -85.92 -50.48 -28.55
N THR A 8 -85.95 -51.00 -27.32
CA THR A 8 -85.53 -50.26 -26.12
C THR A 8 -84.90 -51.13 -25.02
N THR A 9 -83.82 -51.87 -25.30
CA THR A 9 -83.00 -52.53 -24.25
C THR A 9 -81.48 -52.56 -24.46
N SER A 10 -80.95 -52.26 -25.66
CA SER A 10 -79.52 -52.49 -25.98
C SER A 10 -78.52 -51.43 -25.48
N PHE A 11 -78.97 -50.27 -24.96
CA PHE A 11 -78.07 -49.14 -24.70
C PHE A 11 -77.31 -49.15 -23.36
N ARG A 12 -77.66 -49.99 -22.37
CA ARG A 12 -77.01 -49.98 -21.03
C ARG A 12 -75.67 -50.74 -20.94
N ARG A 13 -75.13 -51.28 -22.03
CA ARG A 13 -73.92 -52.14 -22.01
C ARG A 13 -72.95 -51.88 -23.18
N ASN A 14 -72.81 -50.62 -23.59
CA ASN A 14 -71.96 -50.23 -24.72
C ASN A 14 -70.78 -49.36 -24.24
N GLU A 15 -69.72 -50.01 -23.75
CA GLU A 15 -68.53 -49.35 -23.17
C GLU A 15 -67.63 -48.66 -24.22
N ARG A 16 -67.93 -48.84 -25.52
CA ARG A 16 -67.15 -48.28 -26.65
C ARG A 16 -67.09 -46.74 -26.69
N GLY A 17 -67.92 -46.04 -25.91
CA GLY A 17 -67.85 -44.58 -25.76
C GLY A 17 -66.96 -44.08 -24.61
N ASN A 18 -66.60 -44.93 -23.64
CA ASN A 18 -65.94 -44.46 -22.41
C ASN A 18 -64.48 -44.01 -22.66
N VAL A 19 -63.78 -44.67 -23.57
CA VAL A 19 -62.42 -44.30 -23.99
C VAL A 19 -62.40 -42.91 -24.63
N ALA A 20 -63.39 -42.57 -25.46
CA ALA A 20 -63.49 -41.26 -26.09
C ALA A 20 -63.75 -40.14 -25.06
N MET A 21 -64.59 -40.40 -24.05
CA MET A 21 -64.86 -39.46 -22.96
C MET A 21 -63.62 -39.23 -22.09
N ILE A 22 -62.91 -40.29 -21.70
CA ILE A 22 -61.68 -40.20 -20.91
C ILE A 22 -60.58 -39.48 -21.71
N PHE A 23 -60.43 -39.80 -23.00
CA PHE A 23 -59.47 -39.13 -23.89
C PHE A 23 -59.76 -37.63 -24.03
N ALA A 24 -61.02 -37.25 -24.27
CA ALA A 24 -61.42 -35.84 -24.38
C ALA A 24 -61.15 -35.05 -23.08
N LEU A 25 -61.40 -35.66 -21.92
CA LEU A 25 -61.13 -35.05 -20.62
C LEU A 25 -59.63 -34.98 -20.28
N ALA A 26 -58.82 -35.96 -20.73
CA ALA A 26 -57.38 -35.98 -20.53
C ALA A 26 -56.60 -35.09 -21.52
N LEU A 27 -57.17 -34.83 -22.70
CA LEU A 27 -56.59 -33.92 -23.70
C LEU A 27 -56.46 -32.49 -23.17
N ILE A 28 -57.47 -32.01 -22.42
CA ILE A 28 -57.52 -30.64 -21.89
C ILE A 28 -56.31 -30.32 -20.98
N PRO A 29 -56.02 -31.07 -19.89
CA PRO A 29 -54.84 -30.80 -19.06
C PRO A 29 -53.52 -31.04 -19.81
N MET A 30 -53.45 -31.98 -20.75
CA MET A 30 -52.26 -32.19 -21.57
C MET A 30 -51.95 -30.97 -22.46
N LEU A 31 -52.98 -30.39 -23.10
CA LEU A 31 -52.83 -29.16 -23.91
C LEU A 31 -52.48 -27.94 -23.05
N ILE A 32 -52.98 -27.85 -21.82
CA ILE A 32 -52.60 -26.79 -20.87
C ILE A 32 -51.11 -26.88 -20.51
N VAL A 33 -50.61 -28.08 -20.20
CA VAL A 33 -49.18 -28.28 -19.87
C VAL A 33 -48.28 -28.03 -21.09
N ALA A 34 -48.66 -28.54 -22.26
CA ALA A 34 -47.92 -28.28 -23.51
C ALA A 34 -47.92 -26.78 -23.87
N GLY A 35 -49.05 -26.10 -23.68
CA GLY A 35 -49.17 -24.67 -23.91
C GLY A 35 -48.29 -23.84 -22.97
N PHE A 36 -48.29 -24.16 -21.67
CA PHE A 36 -47.39 -23.54 -20.71
C PHE A 36 -45.91 -23.76 -21.10
N ALA A 37 -45.53 -24.96 -21.53
CA ALA A 37 -44.15 -25.26 -21.92
C ALA A 37 -43.70 -24.43 -23.15
N ILE A 38 -44.56 -24.32 -24.18
CA ILE A 38 -44.26 -23.53 -25.39
C ILE A 38 -44.21 -22.03 -25.05
N ASP A 39 -45.20 -21.51 -24.31
CA ASP A 39 -45.26 -20.09 -23.96
C ASP A 39 -44.12 -19.68 -23.02
N ALA A 40 -43.70 -20.56 -22.09
CA ALA A 40 -42.52 -20.35 -21.27
C ALA A 40 -41.22 -20.39 -22.08
N GLN A 41 -41.07 -21.34 -23.01
CA GLN A 41 -39.89 -21.42 -23.87
C GLN A 41 -39.74 -20.19 -24.77
N LEU A 42 -40.85 -19.67 -25.31
CA LEU A 42 -40.88 -18.40 -26.05
C LEU A 42 -40.50 -17.23 -25.15
N ALA A 43 -41.10 -17.11 -23.96
CA ALA A 43 -40.79 -16.03 -23.01
C ALA A 43 -39.32 -16.03 -22.57
N PHE A 44 -38.73 -17.20 -22.27
CA PHE A 44 -37.31 -17.31 -21.96
C PHE A 44 -36.43 -16.93 -23.15
N SER A 45 -36.75 -17.39 -24.36
CA SER A 45 -36.00 -17.01 -25.57
C SER A 45 -36.08 -15.50 -25.91
N LYS A 46 -37.11 -14.78 -25.43
CA LYS A 46 -37.14 -13.31 -25.53
C LYS A 46 -36.43 -12.61 -24.38
N LYS A 47 -36.34 -13.22 -23.18
CA LYS A 47 -35.68 -12.61 -22.03
C LYS A 47 -34.23 -12.24 -22.34
N ASP A 48 -33.47 -13.14 -22.98
CA ASP A 48 -32.06 -12.91 -23.29
C ASP A 48 -31.86 -11.73 -24.26
N LYS A 49 -32.78 -11.58 -25.24
CA LYS A 49 -32.81 -10.40 -26.13
C LYS A 49 -33.11 -9.10 -25.40
N ILE A 50 -34.08 -9.13 -24.48
CA ILE A 50 -34.45 -7.95 -23.67
C ILE A 50 -33.28 -7.56 -22.77
N GLN A 51 -32.61 -8.53 -22.13
CA GLN A 51 -31.41 -8.30 -21.32
C GLN A 51 -30.33 -7.59 -22.16
N TYR A 52 -29.94 -8.18 -23.30
CA TYR A 52 -28.97 -7.56 -24.22
C TYR A 52 -29.35 -6.13 -24.64
N ALA A 53 -30.63 -5.86 -24.92
CA ALA A 53 -31.11 -4.54 -25.30
C ALA A 53 -31.03 -3.52 -24.15
N VAL A 54 -31.34 -3.94 -22.91
CA VAL A 54 -31.22 -3.09 -21.71
C VAL A 54 -29.75 -2.86 -21.36
N ASP A 55 -28.93 -3.90 -21.34
CA ASP A 55 -27.48 -3.82 -21.07
C ASP A 55 -26.81 -2.82 -22.03
N SER A 56 -27.08 -2.97 -23.33
CA SER A 56 -26.53 -2.06 -24.36
C SER A 56 -27.01 -0.61 -24.20
N ALA A 57 -28.27 -0.40 -23.78
CA ALA A 57 -28.84 0.93 -23.57
C ALA A 57 -28.35 1.61 -22.27
N VAL A 58 -28.09 0.81 -21.22
CA VAL A 58 -27.51 1.25 -19.95
C VAL A 58 -26.04 1.61 -20.14
N LEU A 59 -25.27 0.78 -20.85
CA LEU A 59 -23.88 1.06 -21.20
C LEU A 59 -23.74 2.29 -22.12
N ALA A 60 -24.63 2.47 -23.09
CA ALA A 60 -24.69 3.69 -23.90
C ALA A 60 -25.03 4.94 -23.05
N GLY A 61 -25.86 4.76 -22.02
CA GLY A 61 -26.14 5.78 -21.00
C GLY A 61 -24.92 6.17 -20.19
N ALA A 62 -24.19 5.18 -19.67
CA ALA A 62 -22.97 5.39 -18.89
C ALA A 62 -21.90 6.18 -19.66
N ARG A 63 -21.64 5.80 -20.92
CA ARG A 63 -20.73 6.54 -21.82
C ARG A 63 -21.17 7.98 -22.08
N MET A 64 -22.47 8.23 -22.23
CA MET A 64 -22.97 9.60 -22.37
C MET A 64 -22.86 10.38 -21.06
N MET A 65 -22.96 9.72 -19.91
CA MET A 65 -22.84 10.36 -18.60
C MET A 65 -21.40 10.83 -18.34
N GLN A 66 -20.41 9.98 -18.61
CA GLN A 66 -18.98 10.32 -18.54
C GLN A 66 -18.64 11.61 -19.33
N SER A 67 -19.32 11.86 -20.45
CA SER A 67 -19.00 12.99 -21.36
C SER A 67 -19.85 14.26 -21.16
N THR A 68 -20.99 14.19 -20.46
CA THR A 68 -21.94 15.31 -20.37
C THR A 68 -22.43 15.65 -18.96
N SER A 69 -22.33 14.72 -18.02
CA SER A 69 -22.87 14.82 -16.65
C SER A 69 -24.37 15.19 -16.55
N ASP A 70 -25.14 15.11 -17.65
CA ASP A 70 -26.57 15.47 -17.68
C ASP A 70 -27.47 14.23 -17.61
N GLN A 71 -27.96 13.93 -16.40
CA GLN A 71 -28.93 12.86 -16.13
C GLN A 71 -30.17 12.88 -17.04
N LYS A 72 -30.64 14.06 -17.50
CA LYS A 72 -31.81 14.14 -18.39
C LYS A 72 -31.45 13.77 -19.81
N ALA A 73 -30.29 14.22 -20.31
CA ALA A 73 -29.79 13.84 -21.62
C ALA A 73 -29.49 12.33 -21.68
N VAL A 74 -28.81 11.80 -20.66
CA VAL A 74 -28.52 10.35 -20.50
C VAL A 74 -29.80 9.52 -20.46
N THR A 75 -30.76 9.88 -19.61
CA THR A 75 -32.06 9.19 -19.52
C THR A 75 -32.79 9.17 -20.87
N LYS A 76 -32.75 10.27 -21.62
CA LYS A 76 -33.34 10.34 -22.96
C LYS A 76 -32.57 9.44 -23.94
N HIS A 77 -31.25 9.51 -23.95
CA HIS A 77 -30.41 8.74 -24.87
C HIS A 77 -30.54 7.24 -24.66
N SER A 78 -30.48 6.74 -23.42
CA SER A 78 -30.69 5.32 -23.11
C SER A 78 -32.08 4.83 -23.56
N ARG A 79 -33.13 5.64 -23.36
CA ARG A 79 -34.49 5.32 -23.83
C ARG A 79 -34.58 5.25 -25.35
N ASP A 80 -34.01 6.24 -26.05
CA ASP A 80 -34.00 6.27 -27.51
C ASP A 80 -33.20 5.08 -28.07
N TYR A 81 -32.08 4.73 -27.44
CA TYR A 81 -31.22 3.61 -27.82
C TYR A 81 -31.92 2.25 -27.62
N PHE A 82 -32.55 2.03 -26.45
CA PHE A 82 -33.37 0.85 -26.19
C PHE A 82 -34.53 0.74 -27.19
N ALA A 83 -35.26 1.84 -27.43
CA ALA A 83 -36.35 1.86 -28.41
C ALA A 83 -35.87 1.59 -29.85
N ALA A 84 -34.67 2.05 -30.22
CA ALA A 84 -34.06 1.75 -31.52
C ALA A 84 -33.71 0.26 -31.68
N ILE A 85 -33.19 -0.41 -30.64
CA ILE A 85 -32.97 -1.86 -30.66
C ILE A 85 -34.31 -2.60 -30.78
N MET A 86 -35.26 -2.29 -29.90
CA MET A 86 -36.56 -2.97 -29.83
C MET A 86 -37.44 -2.73 -31.08
N SER A 87 -37.29 -1.61 -31.79
CA SER A 87 -38.07 -1.33 -33.02
C SER A 87 -37.53 -2.04 -34.28
N ASN A 88 -36.29 -2.51 -34.27
CA ASN A 88 -35.77 -3.40 -35.32
C ASN A 88 -36.19 -4.87 -35.10
N GLU A 89 -36.43 -5.27 -33.85
CA GLU A 89 -36.95 -6.57 -33.46
C GLU A 89 -38.48 -6.64 -33.65
N ASN A 90 -38.89 -6.88 -34.89
CA ASN A 90 -40.29 -6.90 -35.34
C ASN A 90 -41.04 -8.19 -34.89
N GLU A 91 -41.04 -8.45 -33.59
CA GLU A 91 -41.66 -9.60 -32.91
C GLU A 91 -42.78 -9.13 -31.97
N ASP A 92 -43.76 -9.98 -31.63
CA ASP A 92 -45.02 -9.62 -30.91
C ASP A 92 -44.87 -9.11 -29.45
N LEU A 93 -43.70 -8.64 -29.06
CA LEU A 93 -43.33 -8.22 -27.71
C LEU A 93 -43.68 -6.74 -27.47
N THR A 94 -44.36 -6.43 -26.35
CA THR A 94 -44.66 -5.03 -25.97
C THR A 94 -43.92 -4.66 -24.69
N CYS A 95 -43.09 -3.62 -24.71
CA CYS A 95 -42.33 -3.14 -23.55
C CYS A 95 -42.85 -1.80 -23.05
N ASP A 96 -42.82 -1.61 -21.72
CA ASP A 96 -42.98 -0.32 -21.07
C ASP A 96 -41.72 0.55 -21.31
N THR A 97 -41.78 1.84 -21.00
CA THR A 97 -40.62 2.74 -21.19
C THR A 97 -39.50 2.37 -20.23
N LEU A 98 -38.27 2.21 -20.74
CA LEU A 98 -37.06 2.03 -19.91
C LEU A 98 -36.96 3.14 -18.85
N VAL A 99 -36.93 2.74 -17.58
CA VAL A 99 -36.66 3.63 -16.45
C VAL A 99 -35.15 3.63 -16.22
N ILE A 100 -34.57 4.82 -16.04
CA ILE A 100 -33.17 5.00 -15.69
C ILE A 100 -33.16 5.66 -14.31
N ASP A 101 -32.52 5.01 -13.36
CA ASP A 101 -32.38 5.45 -11.98
C ASP A 101 -30.89 5.63 -11.64
N PHE A 102 -30.59 6.65 -10.82
CA PHE A 102 -29.24 6.99 -10.36
C PHE A 102 -29.16 6.73 -8.86
N SER A 103 -29.27 5.45 -8.50
CA SER A 103 -29.53 4.97 -7.13
C SER A 103 -28.31 5.11 -6.20
N ALA A 104 -27.12 4.99 -6.77
CA ALA A 104 -25.83 5.02 -6.10
C ALA A 104 -24.90 6.02 -6.83
N PRO A 105 -23.85 6.54 -6.17
CA PRO A 105 -22.83 7.35 -6.85
C PRO A 105 -22.23 6.53 -8.01
N GLU A 106 -22.02 7.20 -9.15
CA GLU A 106 -21.39 6.61 -10.33
C GLU A 106 -22.10 5.33 -10.85
N GLU A 107 -23.40 5.15 -10.57
CA GLU A 107 -24.18 3.98 -11.03
C GLU A 107 -25.44 4.38 -11.81
N ILE A 108 -25.63 3.78 -13.00
CA ILE A 108 -26.87 3.80 -13.77
C ILE A 108 -27.56 2.45 -13.65
N THR A 109 -28.74 2.44 -13.04
CA THR A 109 -29.65 1.29 -13.05
C THR A 109 -30.70 1.48 -14.17
N GLY A 110 -30.81 0.52 -15.09
CA GLY A 110 -31.87 0.49 -16.10
C GLY A 110 -32.91 -0.60 -15.82
N ASN A 111 -34.18 -0.21 -15.69
CA ASN A 111 -35.30 -1.10 -15.38
C ASN A 111 -36.35 -1.09 -16.50
N VAL A 112 -36.72 -2.26 -17.03
CA VAL A 112 -37.83 -2.39 -18.00
C VAL A 112 -38.72 -3.58 -17.69
N THR A 113 -40.00 -3.43 -18.01
CA THR A 113 -40.99 -4.51 -18.02
C THR A 113 -41.48 -4.72 -19.44
N CYS A 114 -41.44 -5.96 -19.92
CA CYS A 114 -41.97 -6.35 -21.22
C CYS A 114 -43.02 -7.45 -21.08
N TYR A 115 -43.93 -7.53 -22.04
CA TYR A 115 -45.03 -8.49 -22.08
C TYR A 115 -45.00 -9.29 -23.37
N GLN A 116 -44.78 -10.59 -23.25
CA GLN A 116 -44.85 -11.56 -24.35
C GLN A 116 -46.29 -12.12 -24.42
N PRO A 117 -47.02 -11.94 -25.53
CA PRO A 117 -48.29 -12.62 -25.77
C PRO A 117 -48.13 -14.15 -25.74
N THR A 118 -49.07 -14.80 -25.10
CA THR A 118 -49.16 -16.27 -25.02
C THR A 118 -49.93 -16.85 -26.20
N THR A 119 -49.52 -18.01 -26.68
CA THR A 119 -50.20 -18.77 -27.73
C THR A 119 -51.35 -19.62 -27.16
N LEU A 120 -51.04 -20.71 -26.45
CA LEU A 120 -52.02 -21.64 -25.92
C LEU A 120 -52.57 -21.21 -24.55
N MET A 121 -51.78 -20.54 -23.70
CA MET A 121 -52.28 -20.08 -22.39
C MET A 121 -53.38 -19.01 -22.50
N ASN A 122 -53.51 -18.37 -23.67
CA ASN A 122 -54.62 -17.48 -23.98
C ASN A 122 -55.99 -18.20 -23.85
N LEU A 123 -56.04 -19.50 -24.20
CA LEU A 123 -57.25 -20.32 -24.09
C LEU A 123 -57.77 -20.45 -22.64
N ILE A 124 -56.91 -20.27 -21.64
CA ILE A 124 -57.24 -20.29 -20.21
C ILE A 124 -57.26 -18.88 -19.57
N GLY A 125 -57.36 -17.83 -20.40
CA GLY A 125 -57.50 -16.44 -19.94
C GLY A 125 -56.20 -15.77 -19.46
N ARG A 126 -55.04 -16.41 -19.67
CA ARG A 126 -53.73 -15.79 -19.46
C ARG A 126 -53.23 -15.35 -20.82
N THR A 127 -53.37 -14.06 -21.15
CA THR A 127 -53.09 -13.51 -22.49
C THR A 127 -51.63 -13.10 -22.72
N LYS A 128 -50.86 -12.87 -21.63
CA LYS A 128 -49.49 -12.39 -21.67
C LYS A 128 -48.66 -12.88 -20.47
N VAL A 129 -47.37 -13.09 -20.69
CA VAL A 129 -46.34 -13.32 -19.66
C VAL A 129 -45.56 -12.03 -19.47
N GLN A 130 -45.30 -11.65 -18.21
CA GLN A 130 -44.49 -10.49 -17.85
C GLN A 130 -43.01 -10.91 -17.69
N ILE A 131 -42.11 -10.14 -18.28
CA ILE A 131 -40.66 -10.29 -18.19
C ILE A 131 -40.12 -8.99 -17.61
N ASN A 132 -39.56 -9.06 -16.40
CA ASN A 132 -38.87 -7.94 -15.76
C ASN A 132 -37.37 -8.12 -15.99
N THR A 133 -36.72 -7.04 -16.40
CA THR A 133 -35.29 -7.01 -16.70
C THR A 133 -34.67 -5.76 -16.08
N THR A 134 -33.54 -5.96 -15.41
CA THR A 134 -32.73 -4.91 -14.81
C THR A 134 -31.30 -5.07 -15.34
N SER A 135 -30.64 -3.96 -15.61
CA SER A 135 -29.21 -3.89 -15.88
C SER A 135 -28.60 -2.76 -15.07
N VAL A 136 -27.31 -2.86 -14.76
CA VAL A 136 -26.54 -1.88 -14.02
C VAL A 136 -25.23 -1.66 -14.77
N ALA A 137 -24.81 -0.41 -14.91
CA ALA A 137 -23.45 -0.07 -15.34
C ALA A 137 -22.93 1.09 -14.48
N THR A 138 -21.65 1.09 -14.16
CA THR A 138 -21.00 2.24 -13.54
C THR A 138 -20.72 3.32 -14.59
N TYR A 139 -20.63 4.57 -14.12
CA TYR A 139 -20.18 5.72 -14.90
C TYR A 139 -19.20 6.52 -14.03
N GLY A 140 -17.91 6.25 -14.21
CA GLY A 140 -16.84 7.07 -13.66
C GLY A 140 -15.78 7.31 -14.73
N THR A 141 -14.96 8.34 -14.55
CA THR A 141 -13.58 8.25 -15.02
C THR A 141 -12.80 7.54 -13.93
N GLY A 142 -12.23 6.37 -14.24
CA GLY A 142 -11.57 5.54 -13.23
C GLY A 142 -10.56 6.36 -12.43
N ARG A 143 -10.57 6.19 -11.09
CA ARG A 143 -9.72 6.95 -10.19
C ARG A 143 -8.39 6.23 -10.04
N VAL A 144 -7.29 6.98 -10.04
CA VAL A 144 -5.95 6.40 -10.06
C VAL A 144 -5.05 7.05 -9.02
N ASP A 145 -4.51 6.20 -8.16
CA ASP A 145 -3.36 6.54 -7.33
C ASP A 145 -2.09 6.06 -8.03
N VAL A 146 -1.22 7.00 -8.38
CA VAL A 146 0.06 6.75 -9.05
C VAL A 146 1.21 7.12 -8.12
N SER A 147 2.13 6.19 -7.82
CA SER A 147 3.39 6.52 -7.15
C SER A 147 4.56 6.58 -8.11
N PHE A 148 5.32 7.68 -8.10
CA PHE A 148 6.62 7.76 -8.78
C PHE A 148 7.74 7.43 -7.80
N VAL A 149 8.58 6.48 -8.16
CA VAL A 149 9.73 6.03 -7.39
C VAL A 149 11.01 6.47 -8.08
N PHE A 150 11.60 7.56 -7.58
CA PHE A 150 12.76 8.21 -8.16
C PHE A 150 14.07 7.70 -7.56
N ASP A 151 14.91 7.12 -8.40
CA ASP A 151 16.33 6.93 -8.09
C ASP A 151 17.02 8.29 -8.01
N VAL A 152 17.58 8.60 -6.85
CA VAL A 152 18.44 9.76 -6.61
C VAL A 152 19.80 9.33 -6.03
N SER A 153 20.24 8.12 -6.36
CA SER A 153 21.58 7.63 -6.01
C SER A 153 22.69 8.37 -6.77
N GLY A 154 23.94 8.21 -6.33
CA GLY A 154 25.08 8.97 -6.86
C GLY A 154 25.36 8.77 -8.37
N SER A 155 24.92 7.67 -8.98
CA SER A 155 25.02 7.44 -10.43
C SER A 155 24.23 8.48 -11.23
N MET A 156 23.06 8.88 -10.75
CA MET A 156 22.19 9.89 -11.35
C MET A 156 22.80 11.30 -11.42
N ASN A 157 23.89 11.56 -10.69
CA ASN A 157 24.67 12.81 -10.78
C ASN A 157 25.61 12.84 -12.01
N SER A 158 25.63 11.78 -12.81
CA SER A 158 26.46 11.68 -14.03
C SER A 158 25.68 12.13 -15.26
N TRP A 159 26.38 12.67 -16.26
CA TRP A 159 25.89 12.91 -17.64
C TRP A 159 24.59 13.72 -17.81
N GLY A 160 24.10 14.38 -16.76
CA GLY A 160 22.81 15.08 -16.79
C GLY A 160 21.60 14.21 -16.43
N ARG A 161 21.80 12.95 -16.02
CA ARG A 161 20.72 11.95 -15.81
C ARG A 161 19.59 12.44 -14.89
N ILE A 162 19.92 13.10 -13.78
CA ILE A 162 18.93 13.69 -12.87
C ILE A 162 18.12 14.84 -13.51
N TYR A 163 18.66 15.54 -14.50
CA TYR A 163 17.91 16.57 -15.25
C TYR A 163 16.95 15.93 -16.26
N ASP A 164 17.44 14.95 -17.04
CA ASP A 164 16.61 14.18 -17.98
C ASP A 164 15.41 13.52 -17.26
N LEU A 165 15.64 12.93 -16.07
CA LEU A 165 14.58 12.39 -15.23
C LEU A 165 13.53 13.46 -14.85
N LYS A 166 13.98 14.64 -14.43
CA LYS A 166 13.07 15.72 -14.02
C LYS A 166 12.19 16.21 -15.17
N GLU A 167 12.76 16.37 -16.36
CA GLU A 167 11.99 16.79 -17.53
C GLU A 167 10.96 15.72 -17.92
N ALA A 168 11.37 14.44 -17.98
CA ALA A 168 10.47 13.34 -18.32
C ALA A 168 9.36 13.12 -17.28
N ALA A 169 9.69 13.20 -15.99
CA ALA A 169 8.72 13.06 -14.89
C ALA A 169 7.69 14.21 -14.88
N LYS A 170 8.11 15.44 -15.18
CA LYS A 170 7.19 16.59 -15.31
C LYS A 170 6.21 16.41 -16.47
N ALA A 171 6.69 16.02 -17.65
CA ALA A 171 5.82 15.76 -18.80
C ALA A 171 4.82 14.61 -18.55
N ALA A 172 5.23 13.54 -17.86
CA ALA A 172 4.30 12.49 -17.43
C ALA A 172 3.28 13.00 -16.41
N ALA A 173 3.68 13.79 -15.41
CA ALA A 173 2.76 14.37 -14.44
C ALA A 173 1.74 15.32 -15.11
N GLU A 174 2.18 16.16 -16.06
CA GLU A 174 1.31 17.01 -16.89
C GLU A 174 0.34 16.19 -17.77
N THR A 175 0.74 15.01 -18.24
CA THR A 175 -0.09 14.12 -19.07
C THR A 175 -1.09 13.30 -18.23
N LEU A 176 -0.72 12.96 -16.99
CA LEU A 176 -1.58 12.21 -16.06
C LEU A 176 -2.64 13.09 -15.39
N LEU A 177 -2.28 14.30 -15.01
CA LEU A 177 -3.17 15.19 -14.27
C LEU A 177 -4.19 15.86 -15.19
N PRO A 178 -5.50 15.83 -14.86
CA PRO A 178 -6.50 16.56 -15.61
C PRO A 178 -6.37 18.07 -15.39
N GLU A 179 -6.91 18.86 -16.32
CA GLU A 179 -6.93 20.33 -16.22
C GLU A 179 -7.60 20.80 -14.91
N PRO A 180 -7.00 21.75 -14.16
CA PRO A 180 -7.54 22.22 -12.89
C PRO A 180 -8.96 22.79 -13.01
N GLY A 181 -9.86 22.38 -12.11
CA GLY A 181 -11.27 22.75 -12.12
C GLY A 181 -12.13 22.01 -13.16
N SER A 182 -11.61 20.97 -13.80
CA SER A 182 -12.41 20.03 -14.59
C SER A 182 -13.29 19.13 -13.70
N SER A 183 -14.23 18.39 -14.30
CA SER A 183 -15.09 17.46 -13.55
C SER A 183 -14.37 16.22 -13.03
N SER A 184 -13.15 15.95 -13.52
CA SER A 184 -12.26 14.87 -13.10
C SER A 184 -11.09 15.37 -12.23
N ASP A 185 -11.11 16.63 -11.81
CA ASP A 185 -10.09 17.23 -10.94
C ASP A 185 -10.09 16.53 -9.56
N GLY A 186 -9.02 15.79 -9.29
CA GLY A 186 -8.89 14.92 -8.12
C GLY A 186 -8.97 13.42 -8.40
N ASP A 187 -9.42 12.98 -9.58
CA ASP A 187 -9.50 11.56 -9.93
C ASP A 187 -8.12 10.90 -10.07
N VAL A 188 -7.12 11.65 -10.54
CA VAL A 188 -5.74 11.20 -10.65
C VAL A 188 -4.93 11.88 -9.56
N ARG A 189 -4.29 11.08 -8.72
CA ARG A 189 -3.50 11.55 -7.59
C ARG A 189 -2.11 10.95 -7.68
N ILE A 190 -1.11 11.81 -7.58
CA ILE A 190 0.30 11.44 -7.70
C ILE A 190 0.95 11.55 -6.32
N ALA A 191 1.54 10.44 -5.87
CA ALA A 191 2.48 10.39 -4.77
C ALA A 191 3.90 10.20 -5.31
N MET A 192 4.91 10.58 -4.54
CA MET A 192 6.30 10.46 -4.99
C MET A 192 7.24 10.13 -3.83
N VAL A 193 8.23 9.29 -4.08
CA VAL A 193 9.34 9.02 -3.17
C VAL A 193 10.65 9.09 -3.94
N ALA A 194 11.68 9.66 -3.30
CA ALA A 194 13.05 9.61 -3.76
C ALA A 194 13.87 8.71 -2.83
N TYR A 195 14.72 7.84 -3.40
CA TYR A 195 15.57 6.93 -2.63
C TYR A 195 17.04 7.01 -3.05
N ASN A 196 17.94 6.78 -2.10
CA ASN A 196 19.34 6.49 -2.35
C ASN A 196 19.78 5.25 -1.55
N SER A 197 20.78 5.32 -0.67
CA SER A 197 21.02 4.32 0.40
C SER A 197 19.87 4.23 1.41
N MET A 198 19.04 5.28 1.50
CA MET A 198 17.98 5.48 2.48
C MET A 198 16.74 6.13 1.85
N VAL A 199 15.65 6.19 2.61
CA VAL A 199 14.54 7.11 2.38
C VAL A 199 14.42 8.04 3.59
N ASN A 200 14.14 9.33 3.36
CA ASN A 200 13.80 10.25 4.44
C ASN A 200 12.29 10.20 4.66
N ALA A 201 11.85 9.70 5.82
CA ALA A 201 10.43 9.57 6.15
C ALA A 201 9.77 10.90 6.55
N GLY A 202 10.56 11.98 6.71
CA GLY A 202 10.06 13.34 6.96
C GLY A 202 9.07 13.44 8.13
N PRO A 203 7.84 13.93 7.91
CA PRO A 203 6.81 14.03 8.95
C PRO A 203 6.31 12.66 9.43
N TYR A 204 6.38 11.63 8.58
CA TYR A 204 5.89 10.27 8.89
C TYR A 204 6.85 9.47 9.77
N PHE A 205 8.09 9.95 9.98
CA PHE A 205 9.15 9.24 10.69
C PHE A 205 8.70 8.63 12.03
N GLU A 206 7.96 9.39 12.85
CA GLU A 206 7.58 8.91 14.17
C GLU A 206 6.57 7.76 14.08
N GLU A 207 5.58 7.86 13.17
CA GLU A 207 4.59 6.81 12.90
C GLU A 207 5.28 5.52 12.40
N VAL A 208 6.15 5.63 11.40
CA VAL A 208 6.72 4.47 10.68
C VAL A 208 7.88 3.76 11.41
N THR A 209 8.44 4.38 12.46
CA THR A 209 9.58 3.82 13.24
C THR A 209 9.27 3.58 14.72
N GLY A 210 8.24 4.21 15.28
CA GLY A 210 8.00 4.23 16.73
C GLY A 210 8.97 5.11 17.51
N LEU A 211 9.91 5.80 16.85
CA LEU A 211 10.95 6.62 17.47
C LEU A 211 10.61 8.11 17.40
N LYS A 212 11.09 8.89 18.38
CA LYS A 212 11.12 10.35 18.26
C LYS A 212 12.15 10.80 17.23
N LYS A 213 11.80 11.81 16.41
CA LYS A 213 12.76 12.48 15.50
C LYS A 213 14.00 12.96 16.27
N ASN A 214 13.75 13.55 17.44
CA ASN A 214 14.78 13.96 18.39
C ASN A 214 14.96 12.86 19.44
N ARG A 215 15.99 12.03 19.32
CA ARG A 215 16.27 10.91 20.23
C ARG A 215 17.73 10.92 20.70
N TRP A 216 17.96 10.37 21.88
CA TRP A 216 19.28 10.22 22.50
C TRP A 216 19.72 8.77 22.47
N HIS A 217 20.99 8.53 22.14
CA HIS A 217 21.63 7.25 22.34
C HIS A 217 22.58 7.36 23.53
N SER A 218 22.64 6.31 24.35
CA SER A 218 23.52 6.20 25.51
C SER A 218 24.41 4.96 25.45
N GLU A 219 25.59 5.06 26.05
CA GLU A 219 26.51 3.94 26.28
C GLU A 219 27.23 4.17 27.61
N ASP A 220 27.34 3.12 28.42
CA ASP A 220 28.17 3.15 29.62
C ASP A 220 29.63 2.87 29.27
N VAL A 221 30.48 3.88 29.48
CA VAL A 221 31.91 3.85 29.14
C VAL A 221 32.71 3.78 30.44
N THR A 222 33.38 2.64 30.66
CA THR A 222 34.30 2.44 31.78
C THR A 222 35.72 2.84 31.38
N THR A 223 36.30 3.81 32.08
CA THR A 223 37.72 4.18 31.96
C THR A 223 38.49 3.72 33.19
N THR A 224 39.72 3.23 33.01
CA THR A 224 40.63 2.88 34.10
C THR A 224 41.66 3.99 34.25
N GLU A 225 41.61 4.71 35.38
CA GLU A 225 42.57 5.78 35.70
C GLU A 225 43.41 5.36 36.92
N TRP A 226 44.66 5.83 36.97
CA TRP A 226 45.53 5.60 38.13
C TRP A 226 45.36 6.75 39.12
N GLU A 227 44.83 6.44 40.30
CA GLU A 227 44.68 7.42 41.38
C GLU A 227 45.59 7.05 42.57
N LYS A 228 46.04 8.06 43.30
CA LYS A 228 46.65 7.86 44.62
C LYS A 228 45.55 7.66 45.66
N GLN A 229 45.58 6.55 46.38
CA GLN A 229 44.67 6.30 47.49
C GLN A 229 45.45 5.73 48.69
N GLU A 230 44.94 5.96 49.91
CA GLU A 230 45.46 5.28 51.10
C GLU A 230 45.05 3.80 51.03
N VAL A 231 46.04 2.91 51.06
CA VAL A 231 45.82 1.45 51.08
C VAL A 231 46.36 0.84 52.36
N GLU A 232 45.63 -0.12 52.90
CA GLU A 232 46.11 -0.95 54.01
C GLU A 232 47.12 -1.99 53.48
N LYS A 233 48.32 -2.00 54.06
CA LYS A 233 49.37 -2.98 53.77
C LYS A 233 49.75 -3.71 55.06
N GLU A 234 49.99 -5.02 54.97
CA GLU A 234 50.64 -5.78 56.04
C GLU A 234 52.16 -5.78 55.82
N GLY A 235 52.93 -5.42 56.86
CA GLY A 235 54.38 -5.45 56.79
C GLY A 235 55.06 -4.87 58.01
N TRP A 236 56.38 -4.67 57.89
CA TRP A 236 57.17 -3.96 58.90
C TRP A 236 57.05 -2.45 58.68
N TYR A 237 56.43 -1.75 59.62
CA TYR A 237 56.36 -0.30 59.65
C TYR A 237 57.09 0.24 60.89
N ARG A 238 57.31 1.56 60.91
CA ARG A 238 58.06 2.22 61.98
C ARG A 238 57.15 3.17 62.75
N GLU A 239 56.69 2.72 63.91
CA GLU A 239 55.88 3.55 64.80
C GLU A 239 56.79 4.49 65.62
N CYS A 240 56.38 5.75 65.77
CA CYS A 240 57.18 6.77 66.44
C CYS A 240 56.32 7.55 67.44
N ASP A 241 56.69 7.52 68.72
CA ASP A 241 56.03 8.27 69.78
C ASP A 241 57.05 8.99 70.68
N TYR A 242 56.57 9.98 71.43
CA TYR A 242 57.35 10.63 72.47
C TYR A 242 57.41 9.73 73.70
N VAL A 243 58.54 9.07 73.91
CA VAL A 243 58.79 8.26 75.09
C VAL A 243 59.42 9.12 76.17
N CYS A 244 58.92 9.02 77.40
CA CYS A 244 59.49 9.77 78.52
C CYS A 244 60.82 9.17 78.97
N THR A 245 61.92 9.90 78.79
CA THR A 245 63.27 9.43 79.18
C THR A 245 63.70 9.94 80.55
N ARG A 246 63.07 10.99 81.10
CA ARG A 246 63.31 11.45 82.48
C ARG A 246 62.04 11.92 83.18
N TYR A 247 61.72 11.30 84.31
CA TYR A 247 60.56 11.64 85.15
C TYR A 247 60.91 12.59 86.31
N ALA A 248 59.96 13.45 86.68
CA ALA A 248 60.07 14.44 87.76
C ALA A 248 59.71 13.86 89.15
N GLY A 249 60.55 12.98 89.70
CA GLY A 249 60.40 12.47 91.07
C GLY A 249 59.21 11.51 91.24
N ARG A 250 58.68 11.41 92.47
CA ARG A 250 57.67 10.39 92.84
C ARG A 250 56.26 10.61 92.25
N SER A 251 56.01 11.70 91.52
CA SER A 251 54.68 12.01 90.97
C SER A 251 54.41 11.43 89.58
N GLY A 252 55.40 10.80 88.93
CA GLY A 252 55.22 10.15 87.62
C GLY A 252 55.09 11.09 86.42
N ASN A 253 55.18 12.41 86.62
CA ASN A 253 55.12 13.38 85.51
C ASN A 253 56.42 13.37 84.70
N CYS A 254 56.32 13.35 83.38
CA CYS A 254 57.48 13.44 82.51
C CYS A 254 58.14 14.83 82.56
N LYS A 255 59.47 14.85 82.45
CA LYS A 255 60.29 16.08 82.43
C LYS A 255 61.04 16.26 81.12
N ASP A 256 61.60 15.18 80.58
CA ASP A 256 62.27 15.16 79.28
C ASP A 256 61.62 14.06 78.43
N TRP A 257 61.16 14.45 77.24
CA TRP A 257 60.63 13.54 76.22
C TRP A 257 61.69 13.33 75.15
N ASP A 258 61.82 12.11 74.65
CA ASP A 258 62.65 11.77 73.51
C ASP A 258 61.76 11.18 72.41
N TYR A 259 62.05 11.51 71.15
CA TYR A 259 61.27 11.03 70.02
C TYR A 259 61.87 9.72 69.52
N GLN A 260 61.29 8.61 69.98
CA GLN A 260 61.81 7.27 69.70
C GLN A 260 60.88 6.55 68.72
N CYS A 261 61.46 5.64 67.95
CA CYS A 261 60.74 4.93 66.91
C CYS A 261 61.20 3.48 66.82
N GLU A 262 60.26 2.55 66.96
CA GLU A 262 60.50 1.11 66.92
C GLU A 262 59.93 0.50 65.62
N TRP A 263 60.36 -0.71 65.27
CA TRP A 263 59.86 -1.44 64.10
C TRP A 263 58.83 -2.47 64.56
N GLU A 264 57.59 -2.33 64.09
CA GLU A 264 56.49 -3.24 64.38
C GLU A 264 56.02 -3.95 63.10
N TYR A 265 55.51 -5.18 63.24
CA TYR A 265 54.89 -5.91 62.14
C TYR A 265 53.37 -5.87 62.32
N GLY A 266 52.67 -5.28 61.36
CA GLY A 266 51.22 -5.13 61.42
C GLY A 266 50.65 -4.48 60.17
N THR A 267 49.40 -4.01 60.27
CA THR A 267 48.71 -3.29 59.21
C THR A 267 48.97 -1.80 59.34
N TYR A 268 49.42 -1.16 58.26
CA TYR A 268 49.63 0.28 58.19
C TYR A 268 49.02 0.86 56.91
N THR A 269 48.68 2.15 56.91
CA THR A 269 48.21 2.86 55.72
C THR A 269 49.36 3.59 55.02
N GLU A 270 49.36 3.57 53.69
CA GLU A 270 50.31 4.31 52.84
C GLU A 270 49.59 4.78 51.57
N GLU A 271 49.98 5.94 51.02
CA GLU A 271 49.54 6.33 49.67
C GLU A 271 50.19 5.40 48.63
N ASP A 272 49.37 4.67 47.86
CA ASP A 272 49.85 3.92 46.70
C ASP A 272 49.01 4.25 45.45
N TRP A 273 49.55 3.91 44.28
CA TRP A 273 48.84 4.05 43.01
C TRP A 273 47.92 2.85 42.81
N VAL A 274 46.61 3.09 42.79
CA VAL A 274 45.57 2.09 42.57
C VAL A 274 44.88 2.36 41.24
N GLN A 275 44.54 1.31 40.50
CA GLN A 275 43.68 1.43 39.33
C GLN A 275 42.23 1.57 39.78
N VAL A 276 41.59 2.67 39.40
CA VAL A 276 40.19 2.96 39.69
C VAL A 276 39.41 2.90 38.38
N GLU A 277 38.37 2.06 38.34
CA GLU A 277 37.43 2.00 37.23
C GLU A 277 36.31 3.02 37.45
N THR A 278 36.18 3.98 36.55
CA THR A 278 35.10 4.96 36.53
C THR A 278 34.20 4.70 35.33
N THR A 279 32.93 4.39 35.57
CA THR A 279 31.92 4.29 34.51
C THR A 279 31.17 5.61 34.36
N LYS A 280 31.15 6.15 33.15
CA LYS A 280 30.43 7.37 32.76
C LYS A 280 29.39 7.00 31.71
N ASN A 281 28.16 7.49 31.88
CA ASN A 281 27.11 7.36 30.86
C ASN A 281 27.34 8.43 29.78
N GLU A 282 27.89 8.04 28.64
CA GLU A 282 28.06 8.91 27.49
C GLU A 282 26.73 9.01 26.73
N ARG A 283 26.37 10.21 26.27
CA ARG A 283 25.10 10.47 25.58
C ARG A 283 25.29 11.35 24.35
N LYS A 284 24.67 10.96 23.23
CA LYS A 284 24.62 11.80 22.02
C LYS A 284 23.23 11.82 21.41
N LYS A 285 22.83 12.99 20.91
CA LYS A 285 21.55 13.22 20.25
C LYS A 285 21.66 13.05 18.73
N ILE A 286 20.64 12.45 18.13
CA ILE A 286 20.37 12.47 16.68
C ILE A 286 19.00 13.15 16.43
N SER A 287 18.88 13.85 15.30
CA SER A 287 17.66 14.59 14.90
C SER A 287 17.12 14.15 13.54
N SER A 288 17.59 12.99 13.07
CA SER A 288 17.41 12.45 11.72
C SER A 288 16.06 11.76 11.56
N THR A 289 15.46 11.94 10.37
CA THR A 289 14.22 11.29 9.91
C THR A 289 14.45 10.23 8.83
N CYS A 290 15.71 9.85 8.57
CA CYS A 290 16.02 8.80 7.60
C CYS A 290 15.82 7.39 8.14
N VAL A 291 15.34 6.53 7.24
CA VAL A 291 15.01 5.12 7.46
C VAL A 291 15.63 4.22 6.39
N TYR A 292 15.77 2.96 6.74
CA TYR A 292 16.17 1.83 5.91
C TYR A 292 14.95 0.92 5.64
N GLU A 293 15.19 -0.24 5.04
CA GLU A 293 14.18 -1.30 4.89
C GLU A 293 13.61 -1.81 6.24
N ARG A 294 12.50 -2.57 6.17
CA ARG A 294 11.86 -3.22 7.32
C ARG A 294 12.59 -4.49 7.74
N GLY A 295 12.54 -4.79 9.04
CA GLY A 295 13.09 -6.02 9.62
C GLY A 295 12.02 -7.09 9.86
N GLY A 296 12.47 -8.35 9.99
CA GLY A 296 11.64 -9.45 10.48
C GLY A 296 10.64 -10.00 9.46
N ASP A 297 9.50 -10.48 9.96
CA ASP A 297 8.51 -11.24 9.19
C ASP A 297 7.80 -10.38 8.13
N HIS A 298 7.70 -9.07 8.39
CA HIS A 298 7.05 -8.07 7.53
C HIS A 298 8.08 -7.31 6.68
N ALA A 299 9.15 -7.98 6.25
CA ALA A 299 10.18 -7.37 5.40
C ALA A 299 9.68 -6.99 3.99
N PHE A 300 8.69 -7.71 3.47
CA PHE A 300 8.33 -7.72 2.04
C PHE A 300 6.81 -7.57 1.74
N ASP A 301 6.02 -7.11 2.70
CA ASP A 301 4.57 -6.88 2.54
C ASP A 301 4.22 -5.37 2.54
N ASN A 302 2.97 -5.03 2.85
CA ASN A 302 2.48 -3.67 3.09
C ASN A 302 1.91 -3.46 4.52
N ALA A 303 2.15 -4.37 5.47
CA ALA A 303 1.57 -4.29 6.81
C ALA A 303 2.01 -3.01 7.55
N GLN A 304 1.04 -2.29 8.13
CA GLN A 304 1.30 -1.07 8.90
C GLN A 304 2.11 -1.38 10.19
N PRO A 305 3.02 -0.49 10.63
CA PRO A 305 3.72 -0.62 11.92
C PRO A 305 2.80 -0.60 13.15
N GLU A 306 2.45 -1.79 13.66
CA GLU A 306 1.75 -1.98 14.94
C GLU A 306 2.59 -1.41 16.10
N GLN A 307 1.97 -0.58 16.95
CA GLN A 307 2.65 0.10 18.06
C GLN A 307 2.72 -0.79 19.29
N ILE A 308 3.84 -0.75 20.02
CA ILE A 308 4.07 -1.62 21.18
C ILE A 308 3.22 -1.19 22.38
N ASP A 309 2.07 -1.84 22.56
CA ASP A 309 1.08 -1.70 23.65
C ASP A 309 0.48 -0.29 23.87
N ASN A 310 1.10 0.78 23.35
CA ASN A 310 0.62 2.16 23.35
C ASN A 310 1.37 2.98 22.27
N LYS A 311 0.86 4.16 21.86
CA LYS A 311 1.51 5.03 20.85
C LYS A 311 2.74 5.81 21.41
N ASP A 312 3.47 5.23 22.35
CA ASP A 312 4.54 5.89 23.10
C ASP A 312 5.86 5.90 22.32
N ARG A 313 6.13 7.02 21.63
CA ARG A 313 7.35 7.21 20.83
C ARG A 313 8.60 7.23 21.71
N VAL A 314 9.56 6.35 21.41
CA VAL A 314 10.81 6.20 22.20
C VAL A 314 11.77 7.37 21.94
N SER A 315 12.34 7.93 23.02
CA SER A 315 13.25 9.11 22.95
C SER A 315 14.66 8.87 23.51
N GLU A 316 14.88 7.74 24.18
CA GLU A 316 16.18 7.28 24.68
C GLU A 316 16.39 5.82 24.23
N LEU A 317 17.58 5.53 23.71
CA LEU A 317 17.99 4.25 23.13
C LEU A 317 19.41 3.89 23.58
N GLY A 318 19.75 2.61 23.52
CA GLY A 318 21.13 2.13 23.60
C GLY A 318 21.96 2.45 22.36
N SER A 319 23.28 2.37 22.50
CA SER A 319 24.22 2.44 21.38
C SER A 319 23.95 1.33 20.36
N GLY A 320 23.67 1.70 19.11
CA GLY A 320 23.42 0.76 18.02
C GLY A 320 21.98 0.31 17.86
N GLU A 321 21.06 0.67 18.76
CA GLU A 321 19.63 0.43 18.59
C GLU A 321 19.05 1.34 17.49
N TYR A 322 18.22 0.79 16.60
CA TYR A 322 17.75 1.48 15.40
C TYR A 322 16.24 1.40 15.17
N ASN A 323 15.51 0.77 16.09
CA ASN A 323 14.07 0.57 16.04
C ASN A 323 13.49 0.72 17.46
N ALA A 324 12.16 0.83 17.58
CA ALA A 324 11.51 1.01 18.87
C ALA A 324 11.40 -0.30 19.71
N GLN A 325 12.22 -1.33 19.48
CA GLN A 325 12.03 -2.67 20.06
C GLN A 325 12.20 -2.71 21.58
N SER A 326 11.10 -2.60 22.32
CA SER A 326 11.05 -2.77 23.78
C SER A 326 10.85 -4.23 24.24
N SER A 327 10.58 -5.18 23.33
CA SER A 327 10.48 -6.60 23.67
C SER A 327 10.85 -7.52 22.50
N SER A 328 11.21 -8.77 22.83
CA SER A 328 11.47 -9.85 21.87
C SER A 328 10.21 -10.39 21.17
N ALA A 329 9.02 -9.85 21.48
CA ALA A 329 7.76 -10.16 20.80
C ALA A 329 7.41 -9.13 19.71
N ASN A 330 8.13 -8.00 19.63
CA ASN A 330 7.88 -6.97 18.62
C ASN A 330 8.83 -7.12 17.41
N THR A 331 8.59 -8.10 16.57
CA THR A 331 9.47 -8.46 15.43
C THR A 331 9.05 -7.87 14.09
N SER A 332 7.96 -7.11 14.02
CA SER A 332 6.98 -7.38 12.97
C SER A 332 6.28 -6.16 12.31
N ALA A 333 6.96 -5.04 12.04
CA ALA A 333 6.65 -4.09 10.93
C ALA A 333 7.43 -2.76 10.94
N PHE A 334 8.16 -2.39 11.99
CA PHE A 334 8.87 -1.10 12.00
C PHE A 334 10.01 -1.01 10.97
N LEU A 335 10.15 0.17 10.35
CA LEU A 335 11.33 0.50 9.56
C LEU A 335 12.51 0.75 10.50
N ALA A 336 13.70 0.27 10.12
CA ALA A 336 14.93 0.64 10.82
C ALA A 336 15.28 2.10 10.54
N ALA A 337 15.76 2.82 11.55
CA ALA A 337 16.15 4.23 11.44
C ALA A 337 17.67 4.40 11.37
N SER A 338 18.10 5.59 10.91
CA SER A 338 19.46 6.07 11.20
C SER A 338 19.72 6.06 12.71
N HIS A 339 20.94 5.71 13.12
CA HIS A 339 21.25 5.51 14.53
C HIS A 339 22.69 5.85 14.87
N LEU A 340 22.91 6.13 16.16
CA LEU A 340 24.22 6.37 16.71
C LEU A 340 24.74 5.09 17.39
N TYR A 341 26.02 4.79 17.19
CA TYR A 341 26.71 3.73 17.93
C TYR A 341 28.04 4.24 18.49
N TRP A 342 28.40 3.77 19.68
CA TRP A 342 29.66 4.06 20.33
C TRP A 342 30.75 3.10 19.84
N ASN A 343 31.82 3.64 19.25
CA ASN A 343 32.96 2.84 18.85
C ASN A 343 33.98 2.75 19.98
N LYS A 344 33.95 1.65 20.75
CA LYS A 344 34.83 1.41 21.91
C LYS A 344 36.32 1.53 21.58
N ASN A 345 36.75 1.12 20.37
CA ASN A 345 38.15 1.19 19.94
C ASN A 345 38.64 2.61 19.58
N ARG A 346 37.72 3.58 19.45
CA ARG A 346 38.02 4.96 19.05
C ARG A 346 37.40 5.99 20.01
N GLU A 347 36.84 5.52 21.12
CA GLU A 347 36.23 6.30 22.21
C GLU A 347 35.35 7.46 21.70
N ARG A 348 34.51 7.17 20.69
CA ARG A 348 33.63 8.18 20.10
C ARG A 348 32.40 7.59 19.43
N TRP A 349 31.35 8.41 19.42
CA TRP A 349 30.13 8.17 18.67
C TRP A 349 30.32 8.26 17.15
N TYR A 350 29.78 7.28 16.45
CA TYR A 350 29.58 7.28 15.01
C TYR A 350 28.10 7.41 14.67
N ASP A 351 27.82 7.87 13.46
CA ASP A 351 26.51 7.84 12.85
C ASP A 351 26.46 6.73 11.80
N ASN A 352 25.33 6.04 11.73
CA ASN A 352 25.03 5.06 10.70
C ASN A 352 23.74 5.49 9.99
N GLY A 353 23.90 6.16 8.85
CA GLY A 353 22.82 6.58 7.95
C GLY A 353 22.72 8.08 7.70
N ASP A 354 22.86 8.95 8.71
CA ASP A 354 22.53 10.38 8.57
C ASP A 354 23.40 11.11 7.54
N GLY A 355 24.63 10.62 7.30
CA GLY A 355 25.53 11.16 6.28
C GLY A 355 25.09 10.93 4.83
N ASP A 356 24.28 9.89 4.58
CA ASP A 356 23.68 9.59 3.26
C ASP A 356 22.22 10.11 3.17
N CYS A 357 21.68 10.66 4.26
CA CYS A 357 20.29 11.11 4.33
C CYS A 357 20.03 12.36 3.47
N LEU A 358 19.22 12.20 2.41
CA LEU A 358 18.81 13.34 1.57
C LEU A 358 17.60 14.03 2.20
N ASN A 359 17.57 15.37 2.12
CA ASN A 359 16.44 16.16 2.59
C ASN A 359 15.33 16.24 1.53
N ILE A 360 14.86 15.06 1.10
CA ILE A 360 13.77 14.85 0.16
C ILE A 360 12.78 13.89 0.85
N GLU A 361 11.72 14.45 1.43
CA GLU A 361 10.69 13.70 2.16
C GLU A 361 9.72 13.01 1.16
N PRO A 362 8.83 12.10 1.58
CA PRO A 362 7.85 11.48 0.69
C PRO A 362 6.74 12.49 0.40
N PHE A 363 6.34 12.61 -0.87
CA PHE A 363 5.21 13.43 -1.29
C PHE A 363 3.93 12.58 -1.25
N PRO A 364 2.95 12.88 -0.39
CA PRO A 364 1.69 12.15 -0.32
C PRO A 364 0.84 12.39 -1.58
N LEU A 365 -0.18 11.55 -1.78
CA LEU A 365 -1.11 11.66 -2.91
C LEU A 365 -1.70 13.07 -3.04
N SER A 366 -1.59 13.64 -4.24
CA SER A 366 -2.11 14.97 -4.57
C SER A 366 -2.41 15.10 -6.06
N HIS A 367 -3.38 15.94 -6.42
CA HIS A 367 -3.65 16.37 -7.79
C HIS A 367 -3.03 17.75 -8.10
N ASN A 368 -2.29 18.35 -7.16
CA ASN A 368 -1.75 19.70 -7.30
C ASN A 368 -0.48 19.73 -8.17
N ALA A 369 -0.65 19.95 -9.47
CA ALA A 369 0.43 20.04 -10.46
C ALA A 369 1.60 20.95 -10.01
N THR A 370 1.33 22.13 -9.45
CA THR A 370 2.37 23.07 -8.99
C THR A 370 3.18 22.56 -7.79
N GLN A 371 2.59 21.77 -6.90
CA GLN A 371 3.34 21.11 -5.82
C GLN A 371 4.17 19.94 -6.34
N ILE A 372 3.62 19.19 -7.30
CA ILE A 372 4.27 18.04 -7.94
C ILE A 372 5.51 18.49 -8.73
N GLU A 373 5.37 19.53 -9.56
CA GLU A 373 6.47 20.14 -10.32
C GLU A 373 7.62 20.58 -9.39
N LYS A 374 7.28 21.27 -8.29
CA LYS A 374 8.25 21.73 -7.28
C LYS A 374 8.95 20.58 -6.56
N TYR A 375 8.30 19.45 -6.34
CA TYR A 375 8.95 18.28 -5.75
C TYR A 375 10.01 17.74 -6.71
N ILE A 376 9.64 17.53 -7.97
CA ILE A 376 10.52 17.02 -9.02
C ILE A 376 11.72 17.96 -9.21
N ASP A 377 11.50 19.28 -9.31
CA ASP A 377 12.59 20.27 -9.43
C ASP A 377 13.58 20.25 -8.25
N ASN A 378 13.15 19.85 -7.05
CA ASN A 378 14.00 19.76 -5.86
C ASN A 378 14.81 18.46 -5.75
N LEU A 379 14.63 17.46 -6.62
CA LEU A 379 15.41 16.21 -6.56
C LEU A 379 16.92 16.46 -6.80
N TYR A 380 17.79 15.76 -6.09
CA TYR A 380 19.25 15.83 -6.29
C TYR A 380 19.93 14.51 -5.94
N ALA A 381 20.97 14.16 -6.68
CA ALA A 381 21.56 12.83 -6.68
C ALA A 381 22.78 12.70 -5.74
N SER A 382 22.79 11.71 -4.84
CA SER A 382 23.89 11.38 -3.93
C SER A 382 23.69 10.02 -3.23
N GLY A 383 24.75 9.37 -2.75
CA GLY A 383 24.70 8.11 -1.98
C GLY A 383 24.67 6.84 -2.84
N GLY A 384 24.38 5.69 -2.22
CA GLY A 384 24.22 4.40 -2.89
C GLY A 384 22.82 4.18 -3.48
N THR A 385 22.55 3.00 -4.01
CA THR A 385 21.30 2.68 -4.74
C THR A 385 20.54 1.54 -4.03
N ALA A 386 19.64 1.86 -3.11
CA ALA A 386 18.81 0.91 -2.36
C ALA A 386 17.40 0.78 -2.96
N GLY A 387 17.31 0.32 -4.21
CA GLY A 387 16.04 0.30 -4.97
C GLY A 387 14.88 -0.44 -4.33
N HIS A 388 15.14 -1.46 -3.51
CA HIS A 388 14.10 -2.12 -2.72
C HIS A 388 13.39 -1.18 -1.73
N GLN A 389 14.09 -0.19 -1.13
CA GLN A 389 13.46 0.80 -0.26
C GLN A 389 12.58 1.77 -1.05
N GLY A 390 13.01 2.15 -2.27
CA GLY A 390 12.20 2.93 -3.19
C GLY A 390 10.91 2.19 -3.59
N VAL A 391 11.03 0.92 -3.99
CA VAL A 391 9.89 0.04 -4.32
C VAL A 391 8.93 -0.10 -3.14
N ALA A 392 9.46 -0.34 -1.93
CA ALA A 392 8.67 -0.43 -0.71
C ALA A 392 7.88 0.84 -0.41
N TRP A 393 8.55 2.01 -0.38
CA TRP A 393 7.88 3.30 -0.14
C TRP A 393 6.92 3.71 -1.26
N GLY A 394 7.21 3.34 -2.51
CA GLY A 394 6.31 3.53 -3.64
C GLY A 394 4.98 2.80 -3.46
N TRP A 395 5.02 1.59 -2.89
CA TRP A 395 3.82 0.84 -2.54
C TRP A 395 3.11 1.42 -1.31
N TYR A 396 3.83 1.72 -0.22
CA TYR A 396 3.22 2.25 1.00
C TYR A 396 2.41 3.53 0.74
N LEU A 397 2.91 4.42 -0.12
CA LEU A 397 2.22 5.68 -0.49
C LEU A 397 0.89 5.50 -1.23
N ILE A 398 0.55 4.29 -1.72
CA ILE A 398 -0.70 3.98 -2.42
C ILE A 398 -1.45 2.77 -1.84
N SER A 399 -0.93 2.15 -0.77
CA SER A 399 -1.56 1.01 -0.10
C SER A 399 -2.65 1.48 0.87
N GLU A 400 -3.83 0.86 0.80
CA GLU A 400 -4.94 1.22 1.70
C GLU A 400 -4.63 0.94 3.18
N GLU A 401 -3.81 -0.08 3.46
CA GLU A 401 -3.26 -0.41 4.79
C GLU A 401 -2.49 0.75 5.45
N TRP A 402 -2.07 1.77 4.68
CA TRP A 402 -1.33 2.93 5.18
C TRP A 402 -2.18 4.20 5.34
N GLY A 403 -3.50 4.13 5.14
CA GLY A 403 -4.41 5.28 5.30
C GLY A 403 -4.35 5.94 6.68
N ASP A 404 -4.11 5.16 7.74
CA ASP A 404 -3.91 5.64 9.12
C ASP A 404 -2.64 6.51 9.30
N ILE A 405 -1.66 6.42 8.39
CA ILE A 405 -0.42 7.22 8.38
C ILE A 405 -0.53 8.38 7.38
N PHE A 406 -1.00 8.10 6.17
CA PHE A 406 -1.15 9.08 5.09
C PHE A 406 -2.55 9.73 5.12
N THR A 407 -2.92 10.38 6.23
CA THR A 407 -4.31 10.85 6.43
C THR A 407 -4.74 12.01 5.50
N GLY A 408 -6.06 12.12 5.25
CA GLY A 408 -6.69 13.28 4.62
C GLY A 408 -6.58 13.27 3.09
N ASN A 409 -6.20 14.40 2.47
CA ASN A 409 -6.09 14.44 0.99
C ASN A 409 -5.04 13.47 0.42
N GLY A 410 -4.09 13.02 1.26
CA GLY A 410 -3.06 12.04 0.91
C GLY A 410 -3.46 10.57 1.12
N GLU A 411 -4.68 10.31 1.57
CA GLU A 411 -5.16 8.97 1.95
C GLU A 411 -5.39 8.10 0.71
N PRO A 412 -4.72 6.95 0.57
CA PRO A 412 -4.88 6.05 -0.57
C PRO A 412 -6.33 5.58 -0.73
N LEU A 413 -6.78 5.46 -1.98
CA LEU A 413 -8.12 4.93 -2.30
C LEU A 413 -8.23 3.49 -1.83
N SER A 414 -9.41 3.07 -1.39
CA SER A 414 -9.61 1.66 -1.10
C SER A 414 -9.69 0.85 -2.40
N GLN A 415 -9.07 -0.33 -2.42
CA GLN A 415 -9.22 -1.28 -3.53
C GLN A 415 -10.65 -1.85 -3.64
N SER A 416 -11.45 -1.73 -2.57
CA SER A 416 -12.85 -2.14 -2.55
C SER A 416 -13.80 -1.13 -3.22
N GLU A 417 -13.32 0.07 -3.54
CA GLU A 417 -14.10 1.07 -4.27
C GLU A 417 -14.14 0.73 -5.77
N PRO A 418 -15.28 0.92 -6.45
CA PRO A 418 -15.39 0.66 -7.88
C PRO A 418 -14.48 1.60 -8.68
N ASP A 419 -14.01 1.07 -9.81
CA ASP A 419 -13.23 1.80 -10.83
C ASP A 419 -11.96 2.50 -10.30
N VAL A 420 -11.37 1.96 -9.22
CA VAL A 420 -10.06 2.35 -8.69
C VAL A 420 -8.94 1.52 -9.32
N THR A 421 -7.88 2.19 -9.79
CA THR A 421 -6.64 1.56 -10.26
C THR A 421 -5.44 2.09 -9.45
N LYS A 422 -4.48 1.21 -9.15
CA LYS A 422 -3.24 1.58 -8.46
C LYS A 422 -2.05 1.30 -9.37
N ALA A 423 -1.18 2.28 -9.54
CA ALA A 423 -0.01 2.17 -10.40
C ALA A 423 1.25 2.69 -9.70
N MET A 424 2.37 2.00 -9.91
CA MET A 424 3.70 2.42 -9.45
C MET A 424 4.64 2.54 -10.64
N ILE A 425 5.37 3.64 -10.74
CA ILE A 425 6.35 3.92 -11.79
C ILE A 425 7.74 3.92 -11.17
N VAL A 426 8.53 2.87 -11.42
CA VAL A 426 9.87 2.69 -10.85
C VAL A 426 10.95 2.96 -11.89
N MET A 427 11.90 3.84 -11.57
CA MET A 427 13.02 4.17 -12.44
C MET A 427 14.36 3.91 -11.72
N THR A 428 15.38 3.44 -12.45
CA THR A 428 16.79 3.45 -12.00
C THR A 428 17.77 3.54 -13.17
N ASP A 429 18.96 4.09 -12.90
CA ASP A 429 20.10 4.13 -13.82
C ASP A 429 21.24 3.16 -13.47
N GLY A 430 21.02 2.31 -12.46
CA GLY A 430 22.08 1.55 -11.79
C GLY A 430 21.70 0.13 -11.38
N GLU A 431 22.64 -0.53 -10.70
CA GLU A 431 22.37 -1.79 -9.99
C GLU A 431 21.93 -1.48 -8.56
N PHE A 432 20.93 -2.20 -8.07
CA PHE A 432 20.54 -2.13 -6.65
C PHE A 432 21.66 -2.73 -5.80
N ASN A 433 22.44 -1.85 -5.15
CA ASN A 433 23.76 -2.13 -4.60
C ASN A 433 23.90 -1.84 -3.09
N SER A 434 22.92 -1.14 -2.51
CA SER A 434 22.90 -0.77 -1.09
C SER A 434 21.73 -1.47 -0.38
N GLN A 435 21.99 -2.03 0.80
CA GLN A 435 20.99 -2.61 1.72
C GLN A 435 21.52 -2.62 3.15
N PHE A 436 20.63 -2.50 4.13
CA PHE A 436 20.93 -2.56 5.56
C PHE A 436 20.86 -4.01 6.10
N PHE A 437 19.76 -4.72 5.85
CA PHE A 437 19.53 -6.07 6.33
C PHE A 437 20.01 -7.14 5.33
N GLY A 438 21.33 -7.25 5.16
CA GLY A 438 21.92 -8.26 4.26
C GLY A 438 21.53 -9.72 4.53
N GLY A 439 21.03 -10.04 5.73
CA GLY A 439 20.45 -11.36 6.06
C GLY A 439 19.15 -11.69 5.31
N GLN A 440 18.45 -10.68 4.78
CA GLN A 440 17.26 -10.83 3.94
C GLN A 440 17.58 -10.98 2.44
N GLY A 441 18.87 -10.98 2.09
CA GLY A 441 19.36 -10.93 0.72
C GLY A 441 19.88 -9.54 0.33
N ASN A 442 20.46 -9.46 -0.86
CA ASN A 442 20.90 -8.18 -1.42
C ASN A 442 19.72 -7.33 -1.91
N SER A 443 19.98 -6.04 -2.11
CA SER A 443 19.02 -5.03 -2.60
C SER A 443 18.18 -5.52 -3.79
N THR A 444 18.81 -6.18 -4.77
CA THR A 444 18.12 -6.85 -5.89
C THR A 444 17.11 -7.91 -5.45
N LYS A 445 17.48 -8.86 -4.58
CA LYS A 445 16.57 -9.93 -4.15
C LYS A 445 15.42 -9.39 -3.29
N GLN A 446 15.71 -8.42 -2.42
CA GLN A 446 14.69 -7.73 -1.63
C GLN A 446 13.67 -7.02 -2.54
N ALA A 447 14.14 -6.26 -3.55
CA ALA A 447 13.25 -5.59 -4.51
C ALA A 447 12.35 -6.59 -5.26
N LYS A 448 12.89 -7.73 -5.70
CA LYS A 448 12.10 -8.77 -6.38
C LYS A 448 11.00 -9.34 -5.48
N ASN A 449 11.27 -9.60 -4.20
CA ASN A 449 10.26 -10.08 -3.26
C ASN A 449 9.13 -9.05 -3.07
N LEU A 450 9.48 -7.76 -2.91
CA LEU A 450 8.49 -6.68 -2.81
C LEU A 450 7.66 -6.57 -4.08
N CYS A 451 8.29 -6.57 -5.26
CA CYS A 451 7.57 -6.50 -6.53
C CYS A 451 6.58 -7.66 -6.70
N ASP A 452 6.93 -8.87 -6.25
CA ASP A 452 6.01 -10.01 -6.27
C ASP A 452 4.80 -9.78 -5.36
N ALA A 453 4.99 -9.29 -4.13
CA ALA A 453 3.88 -8.95 -3.22
C ALA A 453 3.01 -7.79 -3.73
N ILE A 454 3.62 -6.77 -4.35
CA ILE A 454 2.91 -5.63 -4.96
C ILE A 454 2.00 -6.07 -6.12
N LYS A 455 2.46 -7.03 -6.94
CA LYS A 455 1.64 -7.63 -8.01
C LYS A 455 0.52 -8.54 -7.47
N GLU A 456 0.66 -9.07 -6.25
CA GLU A 456 -0.40 -9.83 -5.57
C GLU A 456 -1.46 -8.90 -4.93
N ASP A 457 -1.16 -7.60 -4.74
CA ASP A 457 -2.03 -6.53 -4.24
C ASP A 457 -2.70 -5.72 -5.38
N ASP A 458 -2.81 -6.33 -6.57
CA ASP A 458 -3.37 -5.78 -7.82
C ASP A 458 -2.80 -4.42 -8.28
N VAL A 459 -1.60 -4.05 -7.83
CA VAL A 459 -0.90 -2.82 -8.26
C VAL A 459 -0.14 -3.05 -9.57
N ILE A 460 -0.35 -2.14 -10.53
CA ILE A 460 0.33 -2.17 -11.83
C ILE A 460 1.72 -1.52 -11.73
N ILE A 461 2.77 -2.30 -11.92
CA ILE A 461 4.16 -1.83 -11.87
C ILE A 461 4.66 -1.52 -13.28
N TYR A 462 4.83 -0.23 -13.56
CA TYR A 462 5.59 0.27 -14.70
C TYR A 462 7.06 0.45 -14.29
N THR A 463 7.99 0.12 -15.17
CA THR A 463 9.43 0.26 -14.89
C THR A 463 10.21 0.88 -16.04
N VAL A 464 11.19 1.73 -15.73
CA VAL A 464 12.04 2.40 -16.72
C VAL A 464 13.51 2.24 -16.38
N ALA A 465 14.23 1.47 -17.20
CA ALA A 465 15.67 1.32 -17.10
C ALA A 465 16.36 2.44 -17.89
N PHE A 466 17.02 3.38 -17.20
CA PHE A 466 17.60 4.57 -17.84
C PHE A 466 19.13 4.52 -17.89
N GLN A 467 19.70 4.19 -19.06
CA GLN A 467 21.14 3.94 -19.23
C GLN A 467 21.71 2.94 -18.20
N ALA A 468 20.86 2.02 -17.75
CA ALA A 468 21.16 1.09 -16.66
C ALA A 468 22.04 -0.08 -17.12
N PRO A 469 22.89 -0.63 -16.25
CA PRO A 469 23.61 -1.88 -16.51
C PRO A 469 22.65 -3.09 -16.57
N GLN A 470 23.10 -4.21 -17.15
CA GLN A 470 22.26 -5.39 -17.37
C GLN A 470 21.57 -5.89 -16.10
N ALA A 471 22.26 -5.93 -14.95
CA ALA A 471 21.63 -6.39 -13.71
C ALA A 471 20.48 -5.46 -13.27
N GLY A 472 20.59 -4.14 -13.48
CA GLY A 472 19.48 -3.20 -13.25
C GLY A 472 18.30 -3.47 -14.17
N LYS A 473 18.56 -3.69 -15.47
CA LYS A 473 17.56 -4.10 -16.46
C LYS A 473 16.86 -5.42 -16.06
N ASP A 474 17.62 -6.39 -15.53
CA ASP A 474 17.12 -7.69 -15.05
C ASP A 474 16.28 -7.60 -13.75
N VAL A 475 16.41 -6.52 -12.96
CA VAL A 475 15.50 -6.27 -11.82
C VAL A 475 14.23 -5.59 -12.30
N LEU A 476 14.34 -4.51 -13.06
CA LEU A 476 13.19 -3.75 -13.53
C LEU A 476 12.26 -4.58 -14.42
N SER A 477 12.81 -5.33 -15.39
CA SER A 477 12.01 -6.23 -16.24
C SER A 477 11.33 -7.39 -15.50
N TYR A 478 11.81 -7.75 -14.30
CA TYR A 478 11.15 -8.72 -13.41
C TYR A 478 10.05 -8.06 -12.55
N CYS A 479 10.28 -6.82 -12.14
CA CYS A 479 9.35 -6.05 -11.34
C CYS A 479 8.14 -5.56 -12.13
N ALA A 480 8.29 -5.27 -13.43
CA ALA A 480 7.18 -4.89 -14.29
C ALA A 480 6.03 -5.93 -14.24
N SER A 481 4.77 -5.47 -14.25
CA SER A 481 3.60 -6.38 -14.25
C SER A 481 3.46 -7.19 -15.55
N GLY A 482 4.22 -6.85 -16.59
CA GLY A 482 4.28 -7.53 -17.88
C GLY A 482 5.30 -6.87 -18.82
N PRO A 483 5.66 -7.49 -19.95
CA PRO A 483 6.63 -6.95 -20.91
C PRO A 483 6.27 -5.56 -21.47
N GLU A 484 4.98 -5.24 -21.57
CA GLU A 484 4.42 -3.96 -21.99
C GLU A 484 4.57 -2.84 -20.95
N PHE A 485 4.83 -3.20 -19.69
CA PHE A 485 5.07 -2.30 -18.57
C PHE A 485 6.58 -2.06 -18.32
N TYR A 486 7.46 -2.66 -19.11
CA TYR A 486 8.91 -2.47 -19.04
C TYR A 486 9.44 -1.59 -20.18
N PHE A 487 10.15 -0.53 -19.82
CA PHE A 487 10.74 0.43 -20.74
C PHE A 487 12.26 0.51 -20.55
N ASN A 488 12.98 0.76 -21.64
CA ASN A 488 14.43 0.94 -21.64
C ASN A 488 14.79 2.18 -22.44
N ALA A 489 15.46 3.13 -21.81
CA ALA A 489 15.86 4.40 -22.40
C ALA A 489 17.37 4.60 -22.27
N GLU A 490 18.06 4.89 -23.37
CA GLU A 490 19.51 5.14 -23.40
C GLU A 490 19.85 6.65 -23.44
N ASN A 491 18.85 7.54 -23.50
CA ASN A 491 19.01 9.00 -23.49
C ASN A 491 17.71 9.71 -23.05
N GLY A 492 17.79 11.00 -22.71
CA GLY A 492 16.65 11.78 -22.22
C GLY A 492 15.44 11.84 -23.16
N GLN A 493 15.61 11.71 -24.48
CA GLN A 493 14.48 11.67 -25.42
C GLN A 493 13.73 10.33 -25.28
N GLU A 494 14.44 9.20 -25.29
CA GLU A 494 13.83 7.88 -25.05
C GLU A 494 13.19 7.78 -23.65
N LEU A 495 13.76 8.48 -22.66
CA LEU A 495 13.20 8.57 -21.32
C LEU A 495 11.87 9.33 -21.31
N MET A 496 11.83 10.48 -21.98
CA MET A 496 10.61 11.28 -22.22
C MET A 496 9.53 10.47 -22.95
N GLU A 497 9.91 9.75 -24.02
CA GLU A 497 9.00 8.88 -24.78
C GLU A 497 8.45 7.74 -23.91
N SER A 498 9.28 7.13 -23.06
CA SER A 498 8.86 6.09 -22.10
C SER A 498 7.85 6.63 -21.08
N TYR A 499 8.15 7.78 -20.46
CA TYR A 499 7.28 8.40 -19.47
C TYR A 499 5.93 8.86 -20.06
N ASN A 500 5.92 9.37 -21.30
CA ASN A 500 4.69 9.71 -22.01
C ASN A 500 3.86 8.46 -22.39
N ALA A 501 4.51 7.35 -22.76
CA ALA A 501 3.82 6.09 -23.04
C ALA A 501 3.16 5.51 -21.77
N ILE A 502 3.86 5.57 -20.63
CA ILE A 502 3.33 5.19 -19.32
C ILE A 502 2.12 6.07 -18.94
N ALA A 503 2.26 7.39 -19.03
CA ALA A 503 1.18 8.33 -18.71
C ALA A 503 -0.06 8.11 -19.61
N THR A 504 0.15 7.84 -20.90
CA THR A 504 -0.94 7.48 -21.82
C THR A 504 -1.63 6.18 -21.41
N SER A 505 -0.85 5.13 -21.11
CA SER A 505 -1.37 3.82 -20.70
C SER A 505 -2.19 3.91 -19.41
N ILE A 506 -1.73 4.68 -18.42
CA ILE A 506 -2.48 4.91 -17.18
C ILE A 506 -3.76 5.70 -17.45
N SER A 507 -3.72 6.72 -18.32
CA SER A 507 -4.92 7.46 -18.71
C SER A 507 -5.94 6.60 -19.47
N ASP A 508 -5.51 5.66 -20.30
CA ASP A 508 -6.40 4.71 -21.00
C ASP A 508 -7.07 3.72 -20.03
N LEU A 509 -6.38 3.27 -18.98
CA LEU A 509 -6.95 2.40 -17.94
C LEU A 509 -8.15 3.03 -17.22
N ARG A 510 -8.22 4.38 -17.16
CA ARG A 510 -9.34 5.12 -16.57
C ARG A 510 -10.63 5.10 -17.40
N ILE A 511 -10.55 4.62 -18.64
CA ILE A 511 -11.62 4.72 -19.66
C ILE A 511 -12.20 3.32 -19.97
N SER A 512 -11.86 2.29 -19.19
CA SER A 512 -12.48 0.95 -19.31
C SER A 512 -13.99 1.01 -19.08
N PHE A 513 -14.74 0.18 -19.84
CA PHE A 513 -16.19 0.27 -20.05
C PHE A 513 -16.98 -0.92 -19.51
#